data_AF-A0A7X3RL14-F1
#
_entry.id   AF-A0A7X3RL14-F1
#
_cell.length_a   1.000
_cell.length_b   1.000
_cell.length_c   1.000
_cell.angle_alpha   90.00
_cell.angle_beta   90.00
_cell.angle_gamma   90.00
#
_symmetry.space_group_name_H-M   'P 1'
#
loop_
_entity.id
_entity.type
_entity.pdbx_description
1 polymer ?
#
loop_
_entity_poly.entity_id
_entity_poly.type
_entity_poly.pdbx_seq_one_letter_code
_entity_poly.pdbx_strand_id
1 'polypeptide(L)'
;MKIYVSHPYHDREKVIASNSGASLSGFNHVQALSKYCEVYMPASEAVDYGPNVHGIRPEFETIDASRQWFARQDFDGVLMFEPKVDDLAFFRHVCPAPIVIRLSCSFGHNRDFVDKVLQCYSLLRPYDALSPKSAYVADEVGKLVFDRSYLHAITNGVDAEVFVPMDKLQARKEVADKTGDQRFLEMPVVGFCGRFEPGKGAYPFLRMADLNPNVLFAVIGKQFAPVTHAPNVIFLGAQPYTDMPLYYNMLDVLCALSVYSYESCPSTVIEGMACGLPVVATNFAGAPELLGSCGRLIEIERFEDEPLNVTGYIAPEVISDAVRDFLDSKTERVEMGESARKRALKFSWDHTAQQHMALFESLRTKRDAPACPIPITVSFTQGCDMSGVPKSVSKGFNYLGSAQGPLPRISFFGQDMSLIEGLGLHLMQHLHPNEVEAALIGLCETRDRAYKTLRKIRHFSDMLTAP
;
A
#
# COMPACT_ATOMS: atom_id res chain seq x y z
N MET A 1 7.95 -10.10 -20.48
CA MET A 1 8.44 -10.04 -19.09
C MET A 1 7.63 -11.04 -18.26
N LYS A 2 8.22 -11.71 -17.27
CA LYS A 2 7.56 -12.61 -16.31
C LYS A 2 7.62 -12.03 -14.90
N ILE A 3 6.47 -11.69 -14.34
CA ILE A 3 6.37 -11.12 -12.98
C ILE A 3 5.73 -12.13 -12.05
N TYR A 4 6.39 -12.43 -10.93
CA TYR A 4 5.83 -13.23 -9.86
C TYR A 4 5.12 -12.33 -8.85
N VAL A 5 3.82 -12.52 -8.65
CA VAL A 5 3.02 -11.83 -7.64
C VAL A 5 2.87 -12.73 -6.43
N SER A 6 3.34 -12.28 -5.27
CA SER A 6 3.39 -13.11 -4.04
C SER A 6 2.02 -13.44 -3.44
N HIS A 7 0.95 -12.79 -3.91
CA HIS A 7 -0.41 -12.93 -3.37
C HIS A 7 -1.36 -13.48 -4.43
N PRO A 8 -2.26 -14.42 -4.08
CA PRO A 8 -3.14 -15.07 -5.04
C PRO A 8 -4.36 -14.20 -5.40
N TYR A 9 -4.16 -13.13 -6.18
CA TYR A 9 -5.24 -12.28 -6.69
C TYR A 9 -5.83 -12.81 -8.00
N HIS A 10 -6.29 -14.06 -7.98
CA HIS A 10 -6.82 -14.72 -9.18
C HIS A 10 -8.36 -14.86 -9.20
N ASP A 11 -9.00 -14.88 -8.03
CA ASP A 11 -10.42 -15.19 -7.90
C ASP A 11 -11.27 -13.91 -7.83
N ARG A 12 -11.84 -13.52 -8.98
CA ARG A 12 -12.66 -12.32 -9.09
C ARG A 12 -13.87 -12.35 -8.14
N GLU A 13 -14.55 -13.49 -8.03
CA GLU A 13 -15.75 -13.62 -7.21
C GLU A 13 -15.42 -13.51 -5.72
N LYS A 14 -14.35 -14.17 -5.25
CA LYS A 14 -13.88 -14.01 -3.86
C LYS A 14 -13.41 -12.58 -3.58
N VAL A 15 -12.73 -11.94 -4.53
CA VAL A 15 -12.27 -10.56 -4.35
C VAL A 15 -13.46 -9.60 -4.28
N ILE A 16 -14.44 -9.72 -5.16
CA ILE A 16 -15.68 -8.93 -5.12
C ILE A 16 -16.46 -9.21 -3.83
N ALA A 17 -16.62 -10.48 -3.45
CA ALA A 17 -17.32 -10.88 -2.23
C ALA A 17 -16.63 -10.38 -0.95
N SER A 18 -15.29 -10.23 -0.97
CA SER A 18 -14.56 -9.66 0.17
C SER A 18 -14.91 -8.19 0.45
N ASN A 19 -15.45 -7.50 -0.56
CA ASN A 19 -15.76 -6.07 -0.54
C ASN A 19 -14.63 -5.20 0.05
N SER A 20 -13.38 -5.61 -0.19
CA SER A 20 -12.17 -4.96 0.29
C SER A 20 -11.52 -4.18 -0.84
N GLY A 21 -11.45 -2.86 -0.71
CA GLY A 21 -10.79 -2.00 -1.70
C GLY A 21 -9.33 -2.38 -1.92
N ALA A 22 -8.63 -2.87 -0.89
CA ALA A 22 -7.25 -3.36 -1.02
C ALA A 22 -7.18 -4.62 -1.89
N SER A 23 -8.05 -5.61 -1.65
CA SER A 23 -8.09 -6.86 -2.43
C SER A 23 -8.45 -6.59 -3.88
N LEU A 24 -9.42 -5.71 -4.10
CA LEU A 24 -9.86 -5.34 -5.44
C LEU A 24 -8.79 -4.54 -6.21
N SER A 25 -8.08 -3.64 -5.53
CA SER A 25 -6.95 -2.94 -6.11
C SER A 25 -5.83 -3.89 -6.54
N GLY A 26 -5.57 -4.94 -5.74
CA GLY A 26 -4.61 -5.98 -6.08
C GLY A 26 -5.01 -6.78 -7.31
N PHE A 27 -6.27 -7.22 -7.37
CA PHE A 27 -6.83 -7.92 -8.52
C PHE A 27 -6.78 -7.07 -9.80
N ASN A 28 -7.28 -5.84 -9.77
CA ASN A 28 -7.29 -4.96 -10.94
C ASN A 28 -5.86 -4.64 -11.42
N HIS A 29 -4.90 -4.50 -10.50
CA HIS A 29 -3.51 -4.32 -10.85
C HIS A 29 -2.92 -5.54 -11.57
N VAL A 30 -3.21 -6.76 -11.10
CA VAL A 30 -2.80 -8.01 -11.76
C VAL A 30 -3.40 -8.13 -13.17
N GLN A 31 -4.69 -7.83 -13.32
CA GLN A 31 -5.36 -7.84 -14.64
C GLN A 31 -4.79 -6.79 -15.60
N ALA A 32 -4.34 -5.64 -15.09
CA ALA A 32 -3.70 -4.65 -15.94
C ALA A 32 -2.25 -5.04 -16.31
N LEU A 33 -1.50 -5.62 -15.37
CA LEU A 33 -0.16 -6.14 -15.65
C LEU A 33 -0.19 -7.23 -16.73
N SER A 34 -1.20 -8.11 -16.73
CA SER A 34 -1.31 -9.21 -17.69
C SER A 34 -1.46 -8.76 -19.16
N LYS A 35 -1.80 -7.50 -19.41
CA LYS A 35 -1.78 -6.90 -20.74
C LYS A 35 -0.37 -6.63 -21.27
N TYR A 36 0.63 -6.53 -20.38
CA TYR A 36 2.01 -6.13 -20.69
C TYR A 36 3.05 -7.20 -20.33
N CYS A 37 2.71 -8.18 -19.48
CA CYS A 37 3.61 -9.23 -19.04
C CYS A 37 2.86 -10.53 -18.71
N GLU A 38 3.60 -11.63 -18.60
CA GLU A 38 3.09 -12.86 -17.99
C GLU A 38 3.14 -12.70 -16.46
N VAL A 39 2.00 -12.87 -15.80
CA VAL A 39 1.85 -12.79 -14.35
C VAL A 39 1.71 -14.18 -13.77
N TYR A 40 2.57 -14.51 -12.82
CA TYR A 40 2.57 -15.79 -12.12
C TYR A 40 2.23 -15.60 -10.65
N MET A 41 1.37 -16.46 -10.10
CA MET A 41 0.90 -16.39 -8.72
C MET A 41 0.95 -17.77 -8.06
N PRO A 42 1.04 -17.85 -6.71
CA PRO A 42 0.97 -19.13 -6.01
C PRO A 42 -0.42 -19.77 -6.18
N ALA A 43 -0.43 -21.06 -6.53
CA ALA A 43 -1.63 -21.90 -6.60
C ALA A 43 -1.32 -23.33 -6.09
N SER A 44 -2.36 -24.12 -5.77
CA SER A 44 -2.20 -25.51 -5.33
C SER A 44 -1.71 -26.44 -6.44
N GLU A 45 -2.03 -26.09 -7.69
CA GLU A 45 -1.66 -26.79 -8.92
C GLU A 45 -1.47 -25.78 -10.05
N ALA A 46 -0.89 -26.22 -11.16
CA ALA A 46 -0.75 -25.37 -12.34
C ALA A 46 -2.14 -25.10 -12.94
N VAL A 47 -2.50 -23.83 -13.10
CA VAL A 47 -3.82 -23.42 -13.60
C VAL A 47 -3.73 -22.08 -14.30
N ASP A 48 -4.42 -21.91 -15.43
CA ASP A 48 -4.50 -20.62 -16.12
C ASP A 48 -5.77 -19.89 -15.68
N TYR A 49 -5.61 -18.68 -15.17
CA TYR A 49 -6.73 -17.85 -14.69
C TYR A 49 -7.23 -16.86 -15.74
N GLY A 50 -6.52 -16.74 -16.87
CA GLY A 50 -6.85 -15.84 -17.97
C GLY A 50 -5.65 -15.59 -18.87
N PRO A 51 -5.79 -14.71 -19.87
CA PRO A 51 -4.68 -14.33 -20.74
C PRO A 51 -3.50 -13.81 -19.92
N ASN A 52 -2.35 -14.48 -20.05
CA ASN A 52 -1.09 -14.15 -19.37
C ASN A 52 -1.17 -14.15 -17.83
N VAL A 53 -2.13 -14.86 -17.23
CA VAL A 53 -2.24 -15.00 -15.77
C VAL A 53 -2.22 -16.47 -15.39
N HIS A 54 -1.17 -16.88 -14.69
CA HIS A 54 -0.85 -18.27 -14.41
C HIS A 54 -0.73 -18.52 -12.91
N GLY A 55 -1.45 -19.51 -12.41
CA GLY A 55 -1.25 -20.14 -11.11
C GLY A 55 -0.18 -21.22 -11.23
N ILE A 56 0.82 -21.18 -10.36
CA ILE A 56 1.88 -22.18 -10.30
C ILE A 56 2.06 -22.66 -8.87
N ARG A 57 2.30 -23.97 -8.72
CA ARG A 57 2.68 -24.56 -7.44
C ARG A 57 4.16 -24.30 -7.18
N PRO A 58 4.51 -23.49 -6.17
CA PRO A 58 5.91 -23.25 -5.88
C PRO A 58 6.54 -24.47 -5.19
N GLU A 59 7.79 -24.78 -5.53
CA GLU A 59 8.59 -25.80 -4.84
C GLU A 59 9.28 -25.18 -3.61
N PHE A 60 8.55 -25.12 -2.49
CA PHE A 60 9.01 -24.52 -1.22
C PHE A 60 9.53 -25.54 -0.19
N GLU A 61 9.90 -26.75 -0.61
CA GLU A 61 10.35 -27.82 0.31
C GLU A 61 11.63 -27.45 1.06
N THR A 62 12.59 -26.84 0.36
CA THR A 62 13.82 -26.32 0.96
C THR A 62 14.27 -25.05 0.24
N ILE A 63 15.05 -24.19 0.91
CA ILE A 63 15.59 -22.95 0.32
C ILE A 63 16.36 -23.23 -0.99
N ASP A 64 17.18 -24.28 -1.06
CA ASP A 64 17.95 -24.61 -2.27
C ASP A 64 17.05 -25.11 -3.40
N ALA A 65 16.05 -25.93 -3.08
CA ALA A 65 15.05 -26.36 -4.06
C ALA A 65 14.30 -25.14 -4.62
N SER A 66 13.86 -24.24 -3.75
CA SER A 66 13.20 -22.99 -4.14
C SER A 66 14.11 -22.10 -4.97
N ARG A 67 15.39 -21.94 -4.58
CA ARG A 67 16.36 -21.15 -5.35
C ARG A 67 16.58 -21.71 -6.74
N GLN A 68 16.79 -23.03 -6.86
CA GLN A 68 16.92 -23.69 -8.16
C GLN A 68 15.65 -23.54 -8.98
N TRP A 69 14.49 -23.66 -8.34
CA TRP A 69 13.20 -23.49 -8.99
C TRP A 69 13.01 -22.07 -9.54
N PHE A 70 13.23 -21.03 -8.72
CA PHE A 70 13.14 -19.62 -9.13
C PHE A 70 14.15 -19.29 -10.24
N ALA A 71 15.37 -19.82 -10.16
CA ALA A 71 16.38 -19.67 -11.20
C ALA A 71 15.96 -20.30 -12.54
N ARG A 72 15.23 -21.42 -12.52
CA ARG A 72 14.66 -22.06 -13.73
C ARG A 72 13.48 -21.30 -14.32
N GLN A 73 12.69 -20.60 -13.50
CA GLN A 73 11.52 -19.85 -13.99
C GLN A 73 11.92 -18.60 -14.79
N ASP A 74 13.08 -18.03 -14.48
CA ASP A 74 13.62 -16.81 -15.10
C ASP A 74 12.64 -15.63 -14.96
N PHE A 75 12.21 -15.36 -13.72
CA PHE A 75 11.38 -14.19 -13.45
C PHE A 75 12.18 -12.90 -13.63
N ASP A 76 11.51 -11.90 -14.17
CA ASP A 76 12.05 -10.57 -14.39
C ASP A 76 11.80 -9.65 -13.19
N GLY A 77 10.85 -10.00 -12.32
CA GLY A 77 10.55 -9.28 -11.10
C GLY A 77 9.58 -10.00 -10.17
N VAL A 78 9.58 -9.60 -8.90
CA VAL A 78 8.63 -10.04 -7.88
C VAL A 78 7.84 -8.82 -7.40
N LEU A 79 6.51 -8.90 -7.43
CA LEU A 79 5.63 -7.85 -6.91
C LEU A 79 4.94 -8.33 -5.63
N MET A 80 5.19 -7.63 -4.54
CA MET A 80 4.57 -7.89 -3.24
C MET A 80 3.52 -6.83 -2.92
N PHE A 81 2.38 -7.25 -2.38
CA PHE A 81 1.33 -6.36 -1.88
C PHE A 81 1.39 -6.35 -0.35
N GLU A 82 1.86 -5.25 0.24
CA GLU A 82 2.24 -5.04 1.66
C GLU A 82 3.66 -5.48 2.07
N PRO A 83 4.27 -4.78 3.05
CA PRO A 83 5.56 -5.15 3.62
C PRO A 83 5.42 -6.36 4.53
N LYS A 84 5.64 -7.55 3.96
CA LYS A 84 5.77 -8.80 4.70
C LYS A 84 7.25 -9.17 4.80
N VAL A 85 7.79 -9.00 6.00
CA VAL A 85 9.24 -9.14 6.26
C VAL A 85 9.71 -10.56 5.99
N ASP A 86 8.94 -11.58 6.41
CA ASP A 86 9.29 -12.98 6.20
C ASP A 86 9.25 -13.36 4.71
N ASP A 87 8.22 -12.91 3.98
CA ASP A 87 8.12 -13.13 2.53
C ASP A 87 9.28 -12.46 1.80
N LEU A 88 9.60 -11.21 2.14
CA LEU A 88 10.74 -10.49 1.55
C LEU A 88 12.04 -11.21 1.84
N ALA A 89 12.24 -11.61 3.10
CA ALA A 89 13.39 -12.40 3.51
C ALA A 89 13.46 -13.69 2.68
N PHE A 90 12.38 -14.41 2.49
CA PHE A 90 12.38 -15.58 1.61
C PHE A 90 12.77 -15.23 0.17
N PHE A 91 12.03 -14.31 -0.48
CA PHE A 91 12.23 -13.99 -1.91
C PHE A 91 13.63 -13.46 -2.21
N ARG A 92 14.21 -12.60 -1.35
CA ARG A 92 15.58 -12.12 -1.58
C ARG A 92 16.62 -13.24 -1.59
N HIS A 93 16.37 -14.36 -0.91
CA HIS A 93 17.31 -15.49 -0.82
C HIS A 93 17.19 -16.46 -2.01
N VAL A 94 15.99 -16.57 -2.59
CA VAL A 94 15.68 -17.59 -3.61
C VAL A 94 15.50 -17.00 -5.01
N CYS A 95 15.11 -15.72 -5.12
CA CYS A 95 14.81 -15.07 -6.38
C CYS A 95 15.84 -13.98 -6.70
N PRO A 96 16.63 -14.10 -7.79
CA PRO A 96 17.58 -13.07 -8.19
C PRO A 96 16.94 -11.85 -8.86
N ALA A 97 15.65 -11.92 -9.20
CA ALA A 97 14.93 -10.81 -9.83
C ALA A 97 14.66 -9.67 -8.82
N PRO A 98 14.58 -8.40 -9.28
CA PRO A 98 14.12 -7.27 -8.47
C PRO A 98 12.82 -7.55 -7.72
N ILE A 99 12.74 -7.12 -6.46
CA ILE A 99 11.54 -7.18 -5.64
C ILE A 99 10.99 -5.76 -5.48
N VAL A 100 9.72 -5.57 -5.83
CA VAL A 100 8.98 -4.33 -5.64
C VAL A 100 7.87 -4.56 -4.62
N ILE A 101 7.88 -3.80 -3.53
CA ILE A 101 6.89 -3.93 -2.45
C ILE A 101 5.91 -2.76 -2.51
N ARG A 102 4.65 -3.03 -2.86
CA ARG A 102 3.60 -2.00 -2.82
C ARG A 102 3.21 -1.70 -1.38
N LEU A 103 3.32 -0.43 -0.99
CA LEU A 103 2.97 0.03 0.36
C LEU A 103 1.59 0.69 0.34
N SER A 104 0.65 0.16 1.13
CA SER A 104 -0.72 0.65 1.15
C SER A 104 -1.09 1.54 2.34
N CYS A 105 -0.20 1.76 3.32
CA CYS A 105 -0.66 2.39 4.55
C CYS A 105 0.24 3.42 5.24
N SER A 106 -0.27 3.76 6.42
CA SER A 106 -0.20 4.95 7.25
C SER A 106 1.15 5.39 7.70
N PHE A 107 1.33 6.70 7.71
CA PHE A 107 2.11 7.37 8.73
C PHE A 107 1.14 7.90 9.74
N GLY A 108 0.78 6.97 10.62
CA GLY A 108 0.27 7.31 11.91
C GLY A 108 1.17 6.74 12.99
N HIS A 109 0.97 7.10 14.26
CA HIS A 109 1.75 6.57 15.40
C HIS A 109 1.64 5.04 15.60
N ASN A 110 1.05 4.29 14.65
CA ASN A 110 1.14 2.84 14.59
C ASN A 110 2.57 2.40 14.23
N ARG A 111 3.34 2.12 15.29
CA ARG A 111 4.73 1.63 15.21
C ARG A 111 4.85 0.35 14.38
N ASP A 112 3.85 -0.53 14.37
CA ASP A 112 3.97 -1.85 13.73
C ASP A 112 4.19 -1.76 12.21
N PHE A 113 3.53 -0.83 11.52
CA PHE A 113 3.74 -0.69 10.08
C PHE A 113 5.08 -0.03 9.77
N VAL A 114 5.41 1.04 10.51
CA VAL A 114 6.71 1.72 10.40
C VAL A 114 7.85 0.73 10.61
N ASP A 115 7.76 -0.10 11.66
CA ASP A 115 8.75 -1.12 11.98
C ASP A 115 8.88 -2.14 10.84
N LYS A 116 7.77 -2.61 10.26
CA LYS A 116 7.79 -3.50 9.08
C LYS A 116 8.43 -2.85 7.87
N VAL A 117 8.11 -1.58 7.58
CA VAL A 117 8.71 -0.85 6.46
C VAL A 117 10.22 -0.68 6.67
N LEU A 118 10.66 -0.32 7.88
CA LEU A 118 12.08 -0.20 8.21
C LEU A 118 12.81 -1.55 8.14
N GLN A 119 12.19 -2.62 8.61
CA GLN A 119 12.71 -3.99 8.47
C GLN A 119 12.81 -4.38 6.99
N CYS A 120 11.78 -4.14 6.19
CA CYS A 120 11.82 -4.38 4.75
C CYS A 120 12.90 -3.54 4.06
N TYR A 121 12.98 -2.24 4.37
CA TYR A 121 13.99 -1.31 3.85
C TYR A 121 15.41 -1.82 4.14
N SER A 122 15.67 -2.30 5.35
CA SER A 122 16.97 -2.89 5.67
C SER A 122 17.31 -4.09 4.79
N LEU A 123 16.29 -4.85 4.36
CA LEU A 123 16.38 -6.08 3.57
C LEU A 123 16.47 -5.86 2.05
N LEU A 124 16.28 -4.65 1.54
CA LEU A 124 16.32 -4.37 0.11
C LEU A 124 17.74 -4.50 -0.43
N ARG A 125 17.87 -5.12 -1.61
CA ARG A 125 19.09 -5.11 -2.43
C ARG A 125 19.12 -3.81 -3.25
N PRO A 126 20.27 -3.39 -3.81
CA PRO A 126 20.39 -2.12 -4.55
C PRO A 126 19.49 -1.99 -5.79
N TYR A 127 18.88 -3.09 -6.19
CA TYR A 127 17.94 -3.22 -7.30
C TYR A 127 16.55 -3.71 -6.85
N ASP A 128 16.21 -3.55 -5.58
CA ASP A 128 14.84 -3.68 -5.08
C ASP A 128 14.22 -2.30 -4.85
N ALA A 129 12.90 -2.24 -4.62
CA ALA A 129 12.21 -0.97 -4.38
C ALA A 129 10.98 -1.11 -3.48
N LEU A 130 10.65 0.00 -2.81
CA LEU A 130 9.34 0.24 -2.23
C LEU A 130 8.53 1.06 -3.24
N SER A 131 7.27 0.65 -3.45
CA SER A 131 6.31 1.32 -4.31
C SER A 131 5.14 1.86 -3.48
N PRO A 132 5.30 3.02 -2.80
CA PRO A 132 4.20 3.71 -2.13
C PRO A 132 3.04 4.01 -3.08
N LYS A 133 1.80 3.85 -2.59
CA LYS A 133 0.60 4.15 -3.39
C LYS A 133 0.30 5.64 -3.56
N SER A 134 1.13 6.53 -3.02
CA SER A 134 1.04 7.98 -3.23
C SER A 134 2.37 8.65 -2.89
N ALA A 135 2.57 9.85 -3.44
CA ALA A 135 3.70 10.71 -3.11
C ALA A 135 3.72 11.06 -1.62
N TYR A 136 2.55 11.26 -1.00
CA TYR A 136 2.41 11.48 0.44
C TYR A 136 3.07 10.35 1.24
N VAL A 137 2.73 9.10 0.95
CA VAL A 137 3.31 7.94 1.65
C VAL A 137 4.81 7.86 1.38
N ALA A 138 5.26 8.12 0.15
CA ALA A 138 6.70 8.16 -0.16
C ALA A 138 7.45 9.23 0.66
N ASP A 139 6.87 10.42 0.80
CA ASP A 139 7.51 11.50 1.57
C ASP A 139 7.60 11.17 3.05
N GLU A 140 6.54 10.61 3.62
CA GLU A 140 6.54 10.19 5.01
C GLU A 140 7.51 9.02 5.28
N VAL A 141 7.59 8.01 4.40
CA VAL A 141 8.64 6.95 4.49
C VAL A 141 10.02 7.61 4.39
N GLY A 142 10.17 8.57 3.48
CA GLY A 142 11.40 9.30 3.24
C GLY A 142 11.85 10.21 4.38
N LYS A 143 11.05 10.39 5.44
CA LYS A 143 11.49 11.00 6.71
C LYS A 143 12.17 10.00 7.64
N LEU A 144 11.89 8.70 7.46
CA LEU A 144 12.40 7.61 8.30
C LEU A 144 13.62 6.91 7.71
N VAL A 145 13.75 6.92 6.37
CA VAL A 145 14.83 6.24 5.66
C VAL A 145 15.85 7.22 5.07
N PHE A 146 17.11 6.80 5.01
CA PHE A 146 18.19 7.64 4.50
C PHE A 146 18.19 7.73 2.96
N ASP A 147 18.09 6.59 2.28
CA ASP A 147 18.15 6.53 0.83
C ASP A 147 16.74 6.54 0.22
N ARG A 148 16.30 7.73 -0.19
CA ARG A 148 15.02 7.94 -0.86
C ARG A 148 14.97 7.32 -2.27
N SER A 149 16.10 6.87 -2.84
CA SER A 149 16.13 6.27 -4.18
C SER A 149 15.44 4.91 -4.27
N TYR A 150 15.13 4.28 -3.12
CA TYR A 150 14.31 3.09 -3.03
C TYR A 150 12.80 3.37 -3.12
N LEU A 151 12.37 4.64 -3.03
CA LEU A 151 10.97 5.02 -2.96
C LEU A 151 10.45 5.45 -4.34
N HIS A 152 9.52 4.68 -4.90
CA HIS A 152 8.91 4.95 -6.19
C HIS A 152 7.39 5.05 -6.05
N ALA A 153 6.86 6.26 -5.86
CA ALA A 153 5.42 6.46 -5.73
C ALA A 153 4.69 6.06 -7.04
N ILE A 154 3.80 5.08 -6.95
CA ILE A 154 2.94 4.65 -8.05
C ILE A 154 1.53 4.46 -7.48
N THR A 155 0.57 5.25 -7.94
CA THR A 155 -0.80 5.27 -7.42
C THR A 155 -1.58 4.00 -7.74
N ASN A 156 -2.77 3.87 -7.15
CA ASN A 156 -3.77 2.95 -7.70
C ASN A 156 -4.37 3.52 -8.98
N GLY A 157 -5.00 2.64 -9.75
CA GLY A 157 -5.77 3.02 -10.93
C GLY A 157 -7.28 2.98 -10.72
N VAL A 158 -8.02 3.45 -11.72
CA VAL A 158 -9.46 3.27 -11.90
C VAL A 158 -9.72 2.49 -13.19
N ASP A 159 -10.79 1.69 -13.20
CA ASP A 159 -11.34 1.11 -14.41
C ASP A 159 -12.19 2.17 -15.13
N ALA A 160 -11.58 2.87 -16.07
CA ALA A 160 -12.21 3.98 -16.78
C ALA A 160 -13.30 3.55 -17.78
N GLU A 161 -13.44 2.25 -18.05
CA GLU A 161 -14.49 1.67 -18.88
C GLU A 161 -15.73 1.32 -18.06
N VAL A 162 -15.54 0.94 -16.80
CA VAL A 162 -16.62 0.66 -15.84
C VAL A 162 -17.13 1.94 -15.16
N PHE A 163 -16.22 2.76 -14.65
CA PHE A 163 -16.56 4.05 -14.03
C PHE A 163 -16.62 5.10 -15.12
N VAL A 164 -17.81 5.32 -15.65
CA VAL A 164 -18.08 6.32 -16.69
C VAL A 164 -19.22 7.24 -16.26
N PRO A 165 -19.27 8.49 -16.76
CA PRO A 165 -20.45 9.32 -16.62
C PRO A 165 -21.68 8.65 -17.25
N MET A 166 -22.81 8.67 -16.55
CA MET A 166 -24.10 8.12 -16.98
C MET A 166 -25.18 9.19 -16.87
N ASP A 167 -26.38 8.89 -17.37
CA ASP A 167 -27.54 9.75 -17.14
C ASP A 167 -27.93 9.76 -15.66
N LYS A 168 -27.74 10.91 -15.01
CA LYS A 168 -27.98 11.09 -13.58
C LYS A 168 -29.44 10.85 -13.18
N LEU A 169 -30.40 11.25 -14.02
CA LEU A 169 -31.82 11.09 -13.71
C LEU A 169 -32.22 9.62 -13.78
N GLN A 170 -31.71 8.88 -14.76
CA GLN A 170 -31.88 7.44 -14.86
C GLN A 170 -31.26 6.72 -13.65
N ALA A 171 -30.03 7.10 -13.27
CA ALA A 171 -29.37 6.51 -12.10
C ALA A 171 -30.19 6.74 -10.81
N ARG A 172 -30.70 7.97 -10.61
CA ARG A 172 -31.57 8.29 -9.47
C ARG A 172 -32.88 7.52 -9.50
N LYS A 173 -33.50 7.37 -10.67
CA LYS A 173 -34.74 6.60 -10.82
C LYS A 173 -34.53 5.16 -10.41
N GLU A 174 -33.46 4.53 -10.88
CA GLU A 174 -33.16 3.14 -10.52
C GLU A 174 -32.90 2.99 -9.01
N VAL A 175 -32.19 3.92 -8.38
CA VAL A 175 -31.97 3.89 -6.92
C VAL A 175 -33.26 4.18 -6.15
N ALA A 176 -34.10 5.10 -6.60
CA ALA A 176 -35.42 5.37 -6.02
C ALA A 176 -36.32 4.12 -6.12
N ASP A 177 -36.33 3.43 -7.26
CA ASP A 177 -37.09 2.19 -7.46
C ASP A 177 -36.58 1.06 -6.54
N LYS A 178 -35.24 0.94 -6.38
CA LYS A 178 -34.61 -0.06 -5.48
C LYS A 178 -34.90 0.19 -4.00
N THR A 179 -34.99 1.45 -3.59
CA THR A 179 -35.12 1.84 -2.17
C THR A 179 -36.54 2.18 -1.75
N GLY A 180 -37.42 2.48 -2.71
CA GLY A 180 -38.74 3.06 -2.46
C GLY A 180 -38.72 4.54 -2.05
N ASP A 181 -37.56 5.21 -2.07
CA ASP A 181 -37.41 6.58 -1.59
C ASP A 181 -37.39 7.59 -2.74
N GLN A 182 -38.49 8.32 -2.91
CA GLN A 182 -38.63 9.31 -3.99
C GLN A 182 -37.76 10.56 -3.79
N ARG A 183 -37.19 10.77 -2.60
CA ARG A 183 -36.32 11.94 -2.33
C ARG A 183 -35.09 11.98 -3.22
N PHE A 184 -34.62 10.84 -3.74
CA PHE A 184 -33.54 10.78 -4.72
C PHE A 184 -33.87 11.53 -6.03
N LEU A 185 -35.14 11.68 -6.37
CA LEU A 185 -35.62 12.42 -7.55
C LEU A 185 -35.92 13.90 -7.24
N GLU A 186 -36.19 14.23 -5.99
CA GLU A 186 -36.70 15.54 -5.57
C GLU A 186 -35.61 16.46 -4.99
N MET A 187 -34.57 15.87 -4.39
CA MET A 187 -33.55 16.61 -3.66
C MET A 187 -32.17 16.50 -4.34
N PRO A 188 -31.28 17.49 -4.13
CA PRO A 188 -29.86 17.31 -4.42
C PRO A 188 -29.29 16.17 -3.56
N VAL A 189 -28.38 15.38 -4.12
CA VAL A 189 -27.85 14.17 -3.46
C VAL A 189 -26.35 14.29 -3.24
N VAL A 190 -25.90 14.24 -1.99
CA VAL A 190 -24.48 14.26 -1.60
C VAL A 190 -24.09 12.89 -1.08
N GLY A 191 -23.02 12.31 -1.61
CA GLY A 191 -22.64 10.94 -1.32
C GLY A 191 -21.40 10.80 -0.44
N PHE A 192 -21.41 9.75 0.38
CA PHE A 192 -20.23 9.19 1.03
C PHE A 192 -20.06 7.75 0.54
N CYS A 193 -18.87 7.40 0.05
CA CYS A 193 -18.58 6.05 -0.41
C CYS A 193 -17.44 5.42 0.41
N GLY A 194 -17.66 4.21 0.91
CA GLY A 194 -16.66 3.43 1.65
C GLY A 194 -17.09 3.06 3.08
N ARG A 195 -16.14 2.59 3.88
CA ARG A 195 -16.40 2.23 5.28
C ARG A 195 -16.89 3.45 6.06
N PHE A 196 -18.08 3.37 6.65
CA PHE A 196 -18.65 4.46 7.43
C PHE A 196 -18.15 4.38 8.87
N GLU A 197 -16.95 4.91 9.09
CA GLU A 197 -16.23 4.90 10.37
C GLU A 197 -15.59 6.26 10.68
N PRO A 198 -15.23 6.56 11.94
CA PRO A 198 -14.69 7.87 12.32
C PRO A 198 -13.51 8.34 11.46
N GLY A 199 -12.52 7.47 11.22
CA GLY A 199 -11.35 7.80 10.41
C GLY A 199 -11.69 8.15 8.96
N LYS A 200 -12.78 7.62 8.40
CA LYS A 200 -13.19 7.93 7.03
C LYS A 200 -14.03 9.22 6.93
N GLY A 201 -14.26 9.92 8.03
CA GLY A 201 -15.02 11.16 8.06
C GLY A 201 -16.52 10.98 8.27
N ALA A 202 -16.95 9.85 8.84
CA ALA A 202 -18.37 9.58 9.10
C ALA A 202 -19.04 10.67 9.96
N TYR A 203 -18.39 11.07 11.08
CA TYR A 203 -18.94 12.09 11.98
C TYR A 203 -19.12 13.46 11.31
N PRO A 204 -18.10 14.06 10.67
CA PRO A 204 -18.29 15.34 9.99
C PRO A 204 -19.30 15.26 8.84
N PHE A 205 -19.43 14.11 8.16
CA PHE A 205 -20.46 13.90 7.15
C PHE A 205 -21.89 13.98 7.75
N LEU A 206 -22.13 13.35 8.90
CA LEU A 206 -23.42 13.43 9.59
C LEU A 206 -23.73 14.86 10.07
N ARG A 207 -22.73 15.55 10.61
CA ARG A 207 -22.90 16.95 11.06
C ARG A 207 -23.17 17.90 9.91
N MET A 208 -22.52 17.70 8.77
CA MET A 208 -22.85 18.42 7.54
C MET A 208 -24.31 18.15 7.13
N ALA A 209 -24.82 16.92 7.29
CA ALA A 209 -26.21 16.63 6.98
C ALA A 209 -27.21 17.38 7.88
N ASP A 210 -26.88 17.52 9.17
CA ASP A 210 -27.66 18.32 10.14
C ASP A 210 -27.76 19.80 9.70
N LEU A 211 -26.69 20.34 9.09
CA LEU A 211 -26.61 21.72 8.62
C LEU A 211 -27.35 21.97 7.28
N ASN A 212 -27.76 20.93 6.56
CA ASN A 212 -28.33 21.05 5.21
C ASN A 212 -29.62 20.21 5.07
N PRO A 213 -30.72 20.59 5.74
CA PRO A 213 -31.96 19.79 5.76
C PRO A 213 -32.63 19.62 4.38
N ASN A 214 -32.31 20.48 3.41
CA ASN A 214 -32.85 20.44 2.05
C ASN A 214 -32.01 19.60 1.07
N VAL A 215 -30.97 18.91 1.56
CA VAL A 215 -30.08 18.04 0.77
C VAL A 215 -30.21 16.61 1.29
N LEU A 216 -30.24 15.64 0.38
CA LEU A 216 -30.25 14.21 0.71
C LEU A 216 -28.80 13.70 0.79
N PHE A 217 -28.46 13.04 1.88
CA PHE A 217 -27.13 12.50 2.12
C PHE A 217 -27.15 10.97 2.03
N ALA A 218 -26.49 10.42 1.00
CA ALA A 218 -26.43 8.98 0.76
C ALA A 218 -25.12 8.39 1.30
N VAL A 219 -25.21 7.40 2.18
CA VAL A 219 -24.08 6.63 2.69
C VAL A 219 -24.03 5.28 1.99
N ILE A 220 -23.03 5.11 1.13
CA ILE A 220 -22.79 3.90 0.31
C ILE A 220 -21.58 3.16 0.87
N GLY A 221 -21.84 2.15 1.69
CA GLY A 221 -20.81 1.29 2.26
C GLY A 221 -21.20 0.67 3.58
N LYS A 222 -20.27 -0.11 4.14
CA LYS A 222 -20.51 -0.85 5.39
C LYS A 222 -20.47 0.10 6.58
N GLN A 223 -21.52 0.05 7.41
CA GLN A 223 -21.54 0.63 8.75
C GLN A 223 -21.05 -0.39 9.79
N PHE A 224 -20.33 0.08 10.81
CA PHE A 224 -19.89 -0.78 11.92
C PHE A 224 -20.93 -0.89 13.03
N ALA A 225 -21.70 0.17 13.26
CA ALA A 225 -22.76 0.23 14.25
C ALA A 225 -23.85 1.20 13.77
N PRO A 226 -25.10 1.03 14.24
CA PRO A 226 -26.12 2.05 14.08
C PRO A 226 -25.65 3.38 14.69
N VAL A 227 -25.94 4.48 14.01
CA VAL A 227 -25.61 5.83 14.45
C VAL A 227 -26.86 6.70 14.42
N THR A 228 -26.97 7.65 15.33
CA THR A 228 -28.02 8.67 15.27
C THR A 228 -27.68 9.67 14.17
N HIS A 229 -28.66 10.00 13.33
CA HIS A 229 -28.49 10.88 12.18
C HIS A 229 -29.79 11.64 11.88
N ALA A 230 -29.68 12.74 11.14
CA ALA A 230 -30.84 13.48 10.66
C ALA A 230 -31.69 12.65 9.65
N PRO A 231 -32.99 12.97 9.49
CA PRO A 231 -33.89 12.24 8.59
C PRO A 231 -33.51 12.28 7.11
N ASN A 232 -32.67 13.25 6.70
CA ASN A 232 -32.16 13.41 5.35
C ASN A 232 -30.89 12.57 5.06
N VAL A 233 -30.48 11.69 5.98
CA VAL A 233 -29.38 10.73 5.76
C VAL A 233 -29.95 9.35 5.47
N ILE A 234 -29.53 8.75 4.34
CA ILE A 234 -29.95 7.42 3.87
C ILE A 234 -28.76 6.49 3.81
N PHE A 235 -28.85 5.39 4.54
CA PHE A 235 -27.85 4.32 4.51
C PHE A 235 -28.24 3.30 3.47
N LEU A 236 -27.48 3.24 2.38
CA LEU A 236 -27.66 2.26 1.31
C LEU A 236 -26.87 0.97 1.56
N GLY A 237 -26.05 0.94 2.62
CA GLY A 237 -25.25 -0.23 2.97
C GLY A 237 -24.14 -0.50 1.96
N ALA A 238 -23.48 -1.65 2.13
CA ALA A 238 -22.43 -2.12 1.23
C ALA A 238 -23.03 -2.55 -0.12
N GLN A 239 -22.51 -1.98 -1.20
CA GLN A 239 -22.95 -2.29 -2.57
C GLN A 239 -21.91 -3.14 -3.30
N PRO A 240 -22.34 -4.03 -4.22
CA PRO A 240 -21.41 -4.73 -5.11
C PRO A 240 -20.57 -3.73 -5.90
N TYR A 241 -19.29 -4.02 -6.10
CA TYR A 241 -18.41 -3.12 -6.86
C TYR A 241 -18.91 -2.85 -8.28
N THR A 242 -19.55 -3.83 -8.92
CA THR A 242 -20.16 -3.71 -10.24
C THR A 242 -21.28 -2.67 -10.30
N ASP A 243 -21.90 -2.38 -9.16
CA ASP A 243 -23.05 -1.47 -9.06
C ASP A 243 -22.59 -0.07 -8.63
N MET A 244 -21.36 0.07 -8.15
CA MET A 244 -20.82 1.36 -7.70
C MET A 244 -20.90 2.48 -8.76
N PRO A 245 -20.71 2.23 -10.08
CA PRO A 245 -20.93 3.27 -11.09
C PRO A 245 -22.33 3.89 -11.05
N LEU A 246 -23.38 3.09 -10.80
CA LEU A 246 -24.75 3.60 -10.62
C LEU A 246 -24.82 4.56 -9.42
N TYR A 247 -24.27 4.13 -8.29
CA TYR A 247 -24.30 4.89 -7.04
C TYR A 247 -23.47 6.18 -7.09
N TYR A 248 -22.36 6.21 -7.84
CA TYR A 248 -21.66 7.46 -8.09
C TYR A 248 -22.50 8.38 -8.99
N ASN A 249 -23.05 7.87 -10.10
CA ASN A 249 -23.75 8.70 -11.08
C ASN A 249 -25.08 9.31 -10.58
N MET A 250 -25.69 8.80 -9.51
CA MET A 250 -26.85 9.45 -8.90
C MET A 250 -26.51 10.73 -8.12
N LEU A 251 -25.24 10.90 -7.71
CA LEU A 251 -24.79 11.98 -6.82
C LEU A 251 -24.64 13.31 -7.55
N ASP A 252 -24.84 14.41 -6.84
CA ASP A 252 -24.42 15.76 -7.25
C ASP A 252 -23.01 16.08 -6.82
N VAL A 253 -22.61 15.64 -5.62
CA VAL A 253 -21.28 15.86 -5.06
C VAL A 253 -20.86 14.60 -4.29
N LEU A 254 -19.59 14.20 -4.45
CA LEU A 254 -18.99 13.15 -3.63
C LEU A 254 -18.14 13.77 -2.52
N CYS A 255 -18.32 13.30 -1.29
CA CYS A 255 -17.50 13.66 -0.14
C CYS A 255 -16.53 12.52 0.21
N ALA A 256 -15.23 12.77 0.07
CA ALA A 256 -14.14 11.86 0.42
C ALA A 256 -13.34 12.42 1.62
N LEU A 257 -13.92 12.32 2.81
CA LEU A 257 -13.53 13.07 4.02
C LEU A 257 -12.54 12.32 4.91
N SER A 258 -11.67 11.50 4.33
CA SER A 258 -10.81 10.61 5.09
C SER A 258 -9.73 11.38 5.86
N VAL A 259 -9.65 11.13 7.16
CA VAL A 259 -8.56 11.53 8.07
C VAL A 259 -7.93 10.29 8.72
N TYR A 260 -8.19 9.12 8.14
CA TYR A 260 -7.76 7.84 8.66
C TYR A 260 -6.28 7.66 8.40
N SER A 261 -5.49 7.34 9.42
CA SER A 261 -4.04 7.25 9.23
C SER A 261 -3.67 6.26 8.12
N TYR A 262 -4.43 5.17 7.91
CA TYR A 262 -4.18 4.17 6.86
C TYR A 262 -4.68 4.56 5.46
N GLU A 263 -5.12 5.79 5.25
CA GLU A 263 -5.37 6.25 3.90
C GLU A 263 -4.05 6.48 3.15
N SER A 264 -3.93 5.91 1.96
CA SER A 264 -2.78 6.13 1.07
C SER A 264 -3.22 6.70 -0.26
N CYS A 265 -4.11 5.99 -0.95
CA CYS A 265 -4.63 6.33 -2.27
C CYS A 265 -6.14 6.04 -2.30
N PRO A 266 -7.00 7.02 -1.93
CA PRO A 266 -8.43 6.79 -1.82
C PRO A 266 -9.06 6.53 -3.19
N SER A 267 -9.34 5.27 -3.51
CA SER A 267 -9.94 4.88 -4.79
C SER A 267 -11.27 5.58 -5.06
N THR A 268 -12.04 5.89 -4.01
CA THR A 268 -13.33 6.57 -4.13
C THR A 268 -13.22 7.95 -4.77
N VAL A 269 -12.10 8.65 -4.55
CA VAL A 269 -11.82 9.94 -5.21
C VAL A 269 -11.69 9.72 -6.73
N ILE A 270 -10.86 8.76 -7.16
CA ILE A 270 -10.62 8.52 -8.60
C ILE A 270 -11.87 7.94 -9.27
N GLU A 271 -12.60 7.05 -8.60
CA GLU A 271 -13.86 6.48 -9.09
C GLU A 271 -14.93 7.57 -9.28
N GLY A 272 -15.14 8.43 -8.28
CA GLY A 272 -16.07 9.55 -8.38
C GLY A 272 -15.70 10.53 -9.48
N MET A 273 -14.41 10.90 -9.56
CA MET A 273 -13.90 11.73 -10.65
C MET A 273 -14.07 11.05 -12.02
N ALA A 274 -13.86 9.73 -12.11
CA ALA A 274 -14.09 8.96 -13.33
C ALA A 274 -15.57 8.92 -13.73
N CYS A 275 -16.51 8.96 -12.79
CA CYS A 275 -17.93 9.15 -13.09
C CYS A 275 -18.30 10.62 -13.40
N GLY A 276 -17.34 11.54 -13.42
CA GLY A 276 -17.56 12.95 -13.71
C GLY A 276 -18.22 13.72 -12.57
N LEU A 277 -17.99 13.31 -11.31
CA LEU A 277 -18.50 14.02 -10.14
C LEU A 277 -17.53 15.12 -9.69
N PRO A 278 -18.03 16.29 -9.26
CA PRO A 278 -17.27 17.16 -8.39
C PRO A 278 -17.03 16.44 -7.05
N VAL A 279 -15.79 16.50 -6.57
CA VAL A 279 -15.38 15.84 -5.31
C VAL A 279 -14.95 16.90 -4.30
N VAL A 280 -15.47 16.80 -3.09
CA VAL A 280 -14.99 17.49 -1.88
C VAL A 280 -14.18 16.46 -1.08
N ALA A 281 -12.87 16.64 -0.98
CA ALA A 281 -11.98 15.74 -0.27
C ALA A 281 -11.17 16.47 0.79
N THR A 282 -10.63 15.74 1.77
CA THR A 282 -9.65 16.29 2.70
C THR A 282 -8.31 16.57 2.02
N ASN A 283 -7.60 17.60 2.47
CA ASN A 283 -6.19 17.81 2.12
C ASN A 283 -5.29 16.84 2.91
N PHE A 284 -5.47 15.54 2.68
CA PHE A 284 -4.84 14.49 3.45
C PHE A 284 -4.51 13.26 2.60
N ALA A 285 -3.41 12.57 2.95
CA ALA A 285 -2.90 11.39 2.26
C ALA A 285 -2.74 11.62 0.74
N GLY A 286 -3.14 10.65 -0.09
CA GLY A 286 -3.08 10.77 -1.55
C GLY A 286 -4.24 11.57 -2.17
N ALA A 287 -5.23 12.03 -1.41
CA ALA A 287 -6.35 12.77 -2.00
C ALA A 287 -5.93 14.04 -2.77
N PRO A 288 -4.98 14.88 -2.28
CA PRO A 288 -4.50 16.06 -3.00
C PRO A 288 -3.81 15.73 -4.31
N GLU A 289 -2.99 14.67 -4.31
CA GLU A 289 -2.28 14.17 -5.50
C GLU A 289 -3.27 13.68 -6.56
N LEU A 290 -4.35 12.99 -6.15
CA LEU A 290 -5.37 12.48 -7.06
C LEU A 290 -6.27 13.59 -7.58
N LEU A 291 -6.72 14.49 -6.71
CA LEU A 291 -7.72 15.51 -7.03
C LEU A 291 -7.11 16.70 -7.77
N GLY A 292 -5.93 17.17 -7.36
CA GLY A 292 -5.34 18.41 -7.86
C GLY A 292 -6.32 19.59 -7.75
N SER A 293 -6.48 20.34 -8.84
CA SER A 293 -7.46 21.44 -8.94
C SER A 293 -8.84 20.99 -9.45
N CYS A 294 -9.09 19.69 -9.57
CA CYS A 294 -10.32 19.11 -10.14
C CYS A 294 -11.36 18.75 -9.07
N GLY A 295 -11.42 19.54 -7.99
CA GLY A 295 -12.41 19.45 -6.92
C GLY A 295 -12.14 20.48 -5.84
N ARG A 296 -12.56 20.19 -4.61
CA ARG A 296 -12.29 21.01 -3.42
C ARG A 296 -11.50 20.20 -2.40
N LEU A 297 -10.36 20.74 -1.96
CA LEU A 297 -9.59 20.21 -0.85
C LEU A 297 -9.93 21.00 0.42
N ILE A 298 -10.27 20.27 1.48
CA ILE A 298 -10.59 20.83 2.80
C ILE A 298 -9.41 20.59 3.72
N GLU A 299 -8.84 21.68 4.25
CA GLU A 299 -7.77 21.60 5.25
C GLU A 299 -8.24 20.87 6.51
N ILE A 300 -7.33 20.12 7.11
CA ILE A 300 -7.59 19.38 8.35
C ILE A 300 -6.78 19.98 9.49
N GLU A 301 -7.38 20.07 10.67
CA GLU A 301 -6.66 20.38 11.89
C GLU A 301 -6.04 19.08 12.42
N ARG A 302 -4.73 18.93 12.28
CA ARG A 302 -4.03 17.71 12.69
C ARG A 302 -3.94 17.64 14.21
N PHE A 303 -4.21 16.45 14.75
CA PHE A 303 -3.96 16.19 16.15
C PHE A 303 -2.46 15.96 16.41
N GLU A 304 -1.99 16.31 17.61
CA GLU A 304 -0.62 15.97 18.04
C GLU A 304 -0.49 14.45 18.28
N ASP A 305 -1.44 13.87 18.99
CA ASP A 305 -1.61 12.43 19.16
C ASP A 305 -2.72 11.92 18.24
N GLU A 306 -2.62 10.69 17.74
CA GLU A 306 -3.59 10.14 16.78
C GLU A 306 -4.54 9.11 17.43
N PRO A 307 -5.54 9.57 18.20
CA PRO A 307 -6.44 8.66 18.89
C PRO A 307 -7.18 7.79 17.87
N LEU A 308 -7.18 6.48 18.10
CA LEU A 308 -7.94 5.52 17.30
C LEU A 308 -7.62 5.57 15.79
N ASN A 309 -6.39 5.95 15.43
CA ASN A 309 -5.93 6.10 14.04
C ASN A 309 -6.63 7.22 13.26
N VAL A 310 -7.13 8.24 13.96
CA VAL A 310 -7.66 9.48 13.37
C VAL A 310 -6.59 10.55 13.48
N THR A 311 -6.22 11.15 12.35
CA THR A 311 -5.08 12.08 12.26
C THR A 311 -5.45 13.53 12.44
N GLY A 312 -6.74 13.86 12.41
CA GLY A 312 -7.20 15.22 12.56
C GLY A 312 -8.70 15.36 12.55
N TYR A 313 -9.13 16.60 12.69
CA TYR A 313 -10.51 17.04 12.67
C TYR A 313 -10.79 17.93 11.46
N ILE A 314 -12.06 17.94 11.05
CA ILE A 314 -12.57 18.79 9.98
C ILE A 314 -13.84 19.45 10.50
N ALA A 315 -13.90 20.78 10.43
CA ALA A 315 -15.11 21.53 10.76
C ALA A 315 -16.23 21.22 9.75
N PRO A 316 -17.39 20.70 10.18
CA PRO A 316 -18.50 20.36 9.29
C PRO A 316 -19.01 21.55 8.46
N GLU A 317 -18.90 22.77 8.99
CA GLU A 317 -19.31 24.01 8.35
C GLU A 317 -18.50 24.27 7.08
N VAL A 318 -17.19 24.02 7.11
CA VAL A 318 -16.30 24.22 5.95
C VAL A 318 -16.61 23.23 4.84
N ILE A 319 -16.91 21.98 5.20
CA ILE A 319 -17.35 20.96 4.24
C ILE A 319 -18.69 21.36 3.64
N SER A 320 -19.59 21.84 4.50
CA SER A 320 -20.93 22.28 4.12
C SER A 320 -20.91 23.46 3.16
N ASP A 321 -20.04 24.44 3.36
CA ASP A 321 -19.84 25.58 2.44
C ASP A 321 -19.37 25.09 1.07
N ALA A 322 -18.33 24.24 1.04
CA ALA A 322 -17.80 23.70 -0.22
C ALA A 322 -18.83 22.85 -0.99
N VAL A 323 -19.68 22.11 -0.29
CA VAL A 323 -20.78 21.37 -0.91
C VAL A 323 -21.85 22.34 -1.45
N ARG A 324 -22.24 23.36 -0.69
CA ARG A 324 -23.23 24.36 -1.14
C ARG A 324 -22.76 25.13 -2.37
N ASP A 325 -21.50 25.55 -2.42
CA ASP A 325 -20.92 26.21 -3.60
C ASP A 325 -21.17 25.39 -4.87
N PHE A 326 -20.89 24.08 -4.79
CA PHE A 326 -21.21 23.18 -5.90
C PHE A 326 -22.72 23.09 -6.13
N LEU A 327 -23.56 22.91 -5.10
CA LEU A 327 -25.01 22.76 -5.28
C LEU A 327 -25.70 24.01 -5.84
N ASP A 328 -25.18 25.21 -5.58
CA ASP A 328 -25.74 26.48 -6.03
C ASP A 328 -25.39 26.81 -7.49
N SER A 329 -24.34 26.19 -8.04
CA SER A 329 -23.89 26.43 -9.43
C SER A 329 -23.89 25.15 -10.27
N LYS A 330 -24.92 24.96 -11.10
CA LYS A 330 -24.97 23.84 -12.06
C LYS A 330 -23.80 23.88 -13.04
N THR A 331 -23.44 25.06 -13.53
CA THR A 331 -22.33 25.25 -14.47
C THR A 331 -21.02 24.78 -13.85
N GLU A 332 -20.74 25.19 -12.61
CA GLU A 332 -19.52 24.79 -11.92
C GLU A 332 -19.46 23.27 -11.68
N ARG A 333 -20.59 22.64 -11.30
CA ARG A 333 -20.61 21.17 -11.15
C ARG A 333 -20.26 20.44 -12.46
N VAL A 334 -20.78 20.91 -13.58
CA VAL A 334 -20.53 20.29 -14.89
C VAL A 334 -19.08 20.49 -15.31
N GLU A 335 -18.58 21.73 -15.27
CA GLU A 335 -17.19 22.04 -15.62
C GLU A 335 -16.19 21.30 -14.71
N MET A 336 -16.47 21.25 -13.41
CA MET A 336 -15.66 20.52 -12.45
C MET A 336 -15.69 19.02 -12.72
N GLY A 337 -16.87 18.45 -13.00
CA GLY A 337 -17.04 17.04 -13.35
C GLY A 337 -16.28 16.63 -14.62
N GLU A 338 -16.32 17.45 -15.66
CA GLU A 338 -15.56 17.23 -16.90
C GLU A 338 -14.04 17.27 -16.65
N SER A 339 -13.58 18.25 -15.87
CA SER A 339 -12.19 18.39 -15.46
C SER A 339 -11.73 17.19 -14.61
N ALA A 340 -12.56 16.77 -13.66
CA ALA A 340 -12.36 15.60 -12.82
C ALA A 340 -12.24 14.32 -13.64
N ARG A 341 -13.14 14.08 -14.60
CA ARG A 341 -13.07 12.94 -15.53
C ARG A 341 -11.75 12.95 -16.30
N LYS A 342 -11.42 14.08 -16.93
CA LYS A 342 -10.19 14.20 -17.74
C LYS A 342 -8.94 13.92 -16.90
N ARG A 343 -8.93 14.30 -15.62
CA ARG A 343 -7.84 13.99 -14.69
C ARG A 343 -7.84 12.52 -14.27
N ALA A 344 -8.99 11.96 -13.90
CA ALA A 344 -9.11 10.55 -13.49
C ALA A 344 -8.60 9.57 -14.56
N LEU A 345 -8.82 9.89 -15.85
CA LEU A 345 -8.33 9.10 -16.98
C LEU A 345 -6.79 8.98 -17.04
N LYS A 346 -6.05 9.83 -16.34
CA LYS A 346 -4.59 9.72 -16.21
C LYS A 346 -4.18 8.66 -15.18
N PHE A 347 -5.09 8.25 -14.30
CA PHE A 347 -4.89 7.24 -13.27
C PHE A 347 -5.56 5.93 -13.66
N SER A 348 -5.34 5.44 -14.89
CA SER A 348 -5.86 4.14 -15.28
C SER A 348 -5.04 3.00 -14.65
N TRP A 349 -5.64 1.82 -14.54
CA TRP A 349 -4.86 0.63 -14.17
C TRP A 349 -3.78 0.29 -15.19
N ASP A 350 -4.01 0.58 -16.47
CA ASP A 350 -3.00 0.46 -17.53
C ASP A 350 -1.78 1.37 -17.27
N HIS A 351 -2.02 2.63 -16.88
CA HIS A 351 -0.94 3.55 -16.54
C HIS A 351 -0.14 3.04 -15.32
N THR A 352 -0.84 2.61 -14.28
CA THR A 352 -0.24 2.01 -13.07
C THR A 352 0.64 0.79 -13.43
N ALA A 353 0.15 -0.09 -14.31
CA ALA A 353 0.89 -1.28 -14.76
C ALA A 353 2.14 -0.89 -15.54
N GLN A 354 2.03 0.02 -16.50
CA GLN A 354 3.17 0.50 -17.30
C GLN A 354 4.27 1.15 -16.42
N GLN A 355 3.89 1.91 -15.38
CA GLN A 355 4.85 2.47 -14.43
C GLN A 355 5.61 1.37 -13.65
N HIS A 356 4.93 0.30 -13.24
CA HIS A 356 5.60 -0.84 -12.60
C HIS A 356 6.49 -1.60 -13.59
N MET A 357 6.08 -1.76 -14.84
CA MET A 357 6.91 -2.38 -15.89
C MET A 357 8.21 -1.60 -16.09
N ALA A 358 8.13 -0.28 -16.24
CA ALA A 358 9.30 0.59 -16.36
C ALA A 358 10.19 0.54 -15.11
N LEU A 359 9.60 0.45 -13.92
CA LEU A 359 10.35 0.29 -12.67
C LEU A 359 11.12 -1.04 -12.66
N PHE A 360 10.49 -2.16 -13.02
CA PHE A 360 11.16 -3.45 -13.11
C PHE A 360 12.32 -3.43 -14.12
N GLU A 361 12.13 -2.83 -15.29
CA GLU A 361 13.21 -2.68 -16.30
C GLU A 361 14.41 -1.88 -15.76
N SER A 362 14.12 -0.76 -15.09
CA SER A 362 15.15 0.08 -14.45
C SER A 362 15.93 -0.70 -13.38
N LEU A 363 15.21 -1.43 -12.51
CA LEU A 363 15.82 -2.22 -11.45
C LEU A 363 16.64 -3.40 -12.00
N ARG A 364 16.18 -4.07 -13.05
CA ARG A 364 16.97 -5.12 -13.73
C ARG A 364 18.28 -4.58 -14.30
N THR A 365 18.22 -3.40 -14.91
CA THR A 365 19.42 -2.73 -15.44
C THR A 365 20.42 -2.45 -14.31
N LYS A 366 19.95 -2.04 -13.12
CA LYS A 366 20.79 -1.87 -11.93
C LYS A 366 21.39 -3.20 -11.45
N ARG A 367 20.60 -4.28 -11.43
CA ARG A 367 21.05 -5.63 -11.02
C ARG A 367 22.19 -6.13 -11.92
N ASP A 368 22.04 -5.95 -13.22
CA ASP A 368 22.98 -6.47 -14.22
C ASP A 368 24.23 -5.57 -14.40
N ALA A 369 24.32 -4.47 -13.65
CA ALA A 369 25.47 -3.57 -13.69
C ALA A 369 26.72 -4.22 -13.02
N PRO A 370 27.93 -4.03 -13.59
CA PRO A 370 29.16 -4.69 -13.11
C PRO A 370 29.56 -4.38 -11.67
N ALA A 371 29.04 -3.28 -11.11
CA ALA A 371 29.41 -2.76 -9.80
C ALA A 371 28.29 -2.92 -8.75
N CYS A 372 27.28 -3.75 -8.98
CA CYS A 372 26.21 -3.94 -8.01
C CYS A 372 26.76 -4.67 -6.76
N PRO A 373 26.93 -4.00 -5.61
CA PRO A 373 27.36 -4.67 -4.39
C PRO A 373 26.24 -5.61 -3.96
N ILE A 374 26.55 -6.86 -3.60
CA ILE A 374 25.60 -7.71 -2.88
C ILE A 374 25.67 -7.28 -1.42
N PRO A 375 24.67 -6.58 -0.86
CA PRO A 375 24.76 -6.12 0.51
C PRO A 375 24.55 -7.32 1.43
N ILE A 376 25.43 -7.44 2.43
CA ILE A 376 25.12 -8.25 3.60
C ILE A 376 24.15 -7.46 4.44
N THR A 377 23.03 -8.07 4.80
CA THR A 377 21.98 -7.38 5.54
C THR A 377 21.82 -7.93 6.94
N VAL A 378 21.84 -7.03 7.91
CA VAL A 378 21.37 -7.33 9.26
C VAL A 378 19.90 -6.92 9.37
N SER A 379 19.02 -7.88 9.59
CA SER A 379 17.61 -7.61 9.92
C SER A 379 17.37 -7.77 11.42
N PHE A 380 16.36 -7.09 11.94
CA PHE A 380 15.93 -7.26 13.33
C PHE A 380 14.49 -7.74 13.32
N THR A 381 14.26 -8.99 13.71
CA THR A 381 12.92 -9.59 13.81
C THR A 381 12.51 -9.67 15.29
N GLN A 382 11.21 -9.57 15.58
CA GLN A 382 10.69 -9.88 16.92
C GLN A 382 10.04 -11.26 16.86
N GLY A 383 10.69 -12.25 17.49
CA GLY A 383 10.15 -13.60 17.58
C GLY A 383 9.00 -13.67 18.57
N CYS A 384 7.89 -14.30 18.18
CA CYS A 384 6.82 -14.68 19.09
C CYS A 384 6.99 -16.14 19.50
N ASP A 385 6.52 -16.50 20.68
CA ASP A 385 6.37 -17.92 21.02
C ASP A 385 5.15 -18.55 20.33
N MET A 386 4.96 -19.86 20.53
CA MET A 386 3.84 -20.64 19.97
C MET A 386 2.45 -20.12 20.39
N SER A 387 2.38 -19.24 21.39
CA SER A 387 1.14 -18.61 21.85
C SER A 387 0.92 -17.21 21.30
N GLY A 388 1.83 -16.72 20.44
CA GLY A 388 1.78 -15.37 19.88
C GLY A 388 2.28 -14.28 20.82
N VAL A 389 2.84 -14.64 21.99
CA VAL A 389 3.43 -13.67 22.92
C VAL A 389 4.82 -13.29 22.40
N PRO A 390 5.11 -11.98 22.24
CA PRO A 390 6.45 -11.54 21.85
C PRO A 390 7.48 -11.99 22.88
N LYS A 391 8.43 -12.84 22.49
CA LYS A 391 9.64 -13.05 23.28
C LYS A 391 10.57 -11.85 23.09
N SER A 392 11.60 -11.75 23.93
CA SER A 392 12.70 -10.79 23.75
C SER A 392 13.07 -10.69 22.27
N VAL A 393 13.21 -9.46 21.75
CA VAL A 393 13.53 -9.17 20.35
C VAL A 393 14.58 -10.17 19.84
N SER A 394 14.16 -11.18 19.08
CA SER A 394 15.05 -12.23 18.60
C SER A 394 15.74 -11.74 17.33
N LYS A 395 16.95 -11.22 17.51
CA LYS A 395 17.67 -10.48 16.46
C LYS A 395 18.26 -11.45 15.43
N GLY A 396 17.55 -11.68 14.33
CA GLY A 396 17.95 -12.61 13.27
C GLY A 396 18.94 -12.02 12.25
N PHE A 397 20.13 -12.59 12.15
CA PHE A 397 21.17 -12.20 11.19
C PHE A 397 21.00 -12.92 9.84
N ASN A 398 21.11 -12.20 8.72
CA ASN A 398 21.05 -12.80 7.36
C ASN A 398 22.37 -12.52 6.60
N TYR A 399 23.30 -13.49 6.62
CA TYR A 399 24.58 -13.40 5.90
C TYR A 399 24.49 -13.94 4.47
N LEU A 400 24.94 -13.17 3.49
CA LEU A 400 25.23 -13.67 2.13
C LEU A 400 26.45 -12.97 1.55
N GLY A 401 27.62 -13.62 1.62
CA GLY A 401 28.79 -13.28 0.79
C GLY A 401 28.66 -13.86 -0.62
N SER A 402 29.25 -13.20 -1.62
CA SER A 402 29.18 -13.63 -3.03
C SER A 402 30.39 -14.40 -3.53
N ALA A 403 30.13 -15.17 -4.58
CA ALA A 403 31.00 -15.67 -5.64
C ALA A 403 31.70 -17.03 -5.40
N GLN A 404 31.14 -18.04 -6.07
CA GLN A 404 31.72 -19.35 -6.38
C GLN A 404 31.95 -20.31 -5.20
N GLY A 405 30.88 -20.99 -4.80
CA GLY A 405 30.94 -22.17 -3.94
C GLY A 405 29.55 -22.53 -3.38
N PRO A 406 29.32 -23.78 -2.95
CA PRO A 406 28.15 -24.10 -2.14
C PRO A 406 28.28 -23.35 -0.80
N LEU A 407 27.47 -22.31 -0.61
CA LEU A 407 27.43 -21.59 0.66
C LEU A 407 26.91 -22.51 1.78
N PRO A 408 27.54 -22.53 2.96
CA PRO A 408 26.90 -23.09 4.13
C PRO A 408 25.70 -22.20 4.49
N ARG A 409 24.51 -22.79 4.47
CA ARG A 409 23.29 -22.17 5.00
C ARG A 409 23.51 -21.82 6.45
N ILE A 410 23.52 -20.54 6.78
CA ILE A 410 23.41 -20.11 8.17
C ILE A 410 22.12 -19.27 8.30
N SER A 411 20.99 -19.97 8.37
CA SER A 411 19.77 -19.43 8.99
C SER A 411 19.81 -19.83 10.46
N PHE A 412 20.37 -18.99 11.33
CA PHE A 412 20.27 -19.22 12.76
C PHE A 412 18.83 -18.87 13.20
N PHE A 413 17.97 -19.88 13.30
CA PHE A 413 16.80 -19.78 14.17
C PHE A 413 17.30 -19.53 15.61
N GLY A 414 17.16 -18.30 16.09
CA GLY A 414 17.16 -18.01 17.54
C GLY A 414 18.49 -17.79 18.25
N GLN A 415 19.52 -17.18 17.62
CA GLN A 415 20.63 -16.59 18.39
C GLN A 415 20.43 -15.08 18.58
N ASP A 416 20.32 -14.65 19.85
CA ASP A 416 20.24 -13.23 20.20
C ASP A 416 21.59 -12.54 20.00
N MET A 417 21.64 -11.63 19.02
CA MET A 417 22.81 -10.80 18.73
C MET A 417 22.47 -9.32 18.92
N SER A 418 23.21 -8.59 19.76
CA SER A 418 22.98 -7.16 20.00
C SER A 418 23.17 -6.30 18.74
N LEU A 419 22.58 -5.09 18.70
CA LEU A 419 22.71 -4.14 17.59
C LEU A 419 24.19 -3.84 17.27
N ILE A 420 24.98 -3.68 18.32
CA ILE A 420 26.42 -3.43 18.22
C ILE A 420 27.15 -4.64 17.63
N GLU A 421 26.76 -5.87 17.98
CA GLU A 421 27.34 -7.09 17.42
C GLU A 421 27.05 -7.21 15.91
N GLY A 422 25.81 -6.95 15.49
CA GLY A 422 25.43 -6.95 14.08
C GLY A 422 26.12 -5.84 13.27
N LEU A 423 26.19 -4.63 13.82
CA LEU A 423 26.89 -3.51 13.20
C LEU A 423 28.39 -3.78 13.06
N GLY A 424 29.03 -4.32 14.10
CA GLY A 424 30.43 -4.70 14.05
C GLY A 424 30.73 -5.77 12.99
N LEU A 425 29.87 -6.78 12.86
CA LEU A 425 29.97 -7.79 11.79
C LEU A 425 29.90 -7.18 10.39
N HIS A 426 28.99 -6.22 10.18
CA HIS A 426 28.87 -5.53 8.91
C HIS A 426 30.12 -4.68 8.61
N LEU A 427 30.59 -3.90 9.58
CA LEU A 427 31.78 -3.06 9.40
C LEU A 427 33.03 -3.88 9.07
N MET A 428 33.19 -5.09 9.62
CA MET A 428 34.34 -5.97 9.30
C MET A 428 34.42 -6.41 7.83
N GLN A 429 33.36 -6.26 7.05
CA GLN A 429 33.37 -6.64 5.62
C GLN A 429 34.02 -5.56 4.74
N HIS A 430 34.03 -4.32 5.23
CA HIS A 430 34.39 -3.15 4.44
C HIS A 430 35.56 -2.39 5.03
N LEU A 431 35.82 -2.56 6.33
CA LEU A 431 36.85 -1.84 7.07
C LEU A 431 37.89 -2.81 7.63
N HIS A 432 39.11 -2.31 7.81
CA HIS A 432 40.16 -3.08 8.45
C HIS A 432 39.76 -3.39 9.90
N PRO A 433 40.09 -4.58 10.47
CA PRO A 433 39.65 -4.94 11.82
C PRO A 433 40.01 -3.93 12.92
N ASN A 434 41.11 -3.19 12.75
CA ASN A 434 41.49 -2.12 13.68
C ASN A 434 40.53 -0.92 13.64
N GLU A 435 39.96 -0.59 12.47
CA GLU A 435 38.96 0.46 12.31
C GLU A 435 37.63 0.04 12.95
N VAL A 436 37.27 -1.24 12.81
CA VAL A 436 36.09 -1.81 13.47
C VAL A 436 36.25 -1.85 14.97
N GLU A 437 37.44 -2.22 15.47
CA GLU A 437 37.77 -2.14 16.90
C GLU A 437 37.59 -0.72 17.43
N ALA A 438 38.13 0.28 16.71
CA ALA A 438 38.00 1.68 17.09
C ALA A 438 36.53 2.14 17.11
N ALA A 439 35.74 1.78 16.09
CA ALA A 439 34.30 2.07 16.03
C ALA A 439 33.53 1.41 17.18
N LEU A 440 33.80 0.14 17.47
CA LEU A 440 33.16 -0.60 18.57
C LEU A 440 33.54 -0.04 19.93
N ILE A 441 34.77 0.42 20.14
CA ILE A 441 35.18 1.12 21.37
C ILE A 441 34.36 2.39 21.58
N GLY A 442 34.10 3.15 20.52
CA GLY A 442 33.23 4.33 20.57
C GLY A 442 31.75 3.99 20.89
N LEU A 443 31.24 2.88 20.37
CA LEU A 443 29.83 2.48 20.50
C LEU A 443 29.50 1.72 21.79
N CYS A 444 30.45 0.96 22.35
CA CYS A 444 30.23 0.11 23.52
C CYS A 444 30.37 0.82 24.86
N GLU A 445 30.72 2.11 24.86
CA GLU A 445 31.06 2.97 26.02
C GLU A 445 32.29 2.50 26.83
N THR A 446 32.62 1.20 26.79
CA THR A 446 33.74 0.58 27.50
C THR A 446 34.55 -0.34 26.57
N ARG A 447 35.88 -0.30 26.75
CA ARG A 447 36.82 -1.06 25.93
C ARG A 447 36.69 -2.58 26.11
N ASP A 448 36.38 -3.04 27.32
CA ASP A 448 36.17 -4.48 27.61
C ASP A 448 34.96 -5.05 26.85
N ARG A 449 33.85 -4.30 26.82
CA ARG A 449 32.66 -4.70 26.06
C ARG A 449 32.93 -4.70 24.55
N ALA A 450 33.60 -3.67 24.04
CA ALA A 450 34.03 -3.62 22.64
C ALA A 450 34.90 -4.82 22.26
N TYR A 451 35.87 -5.18 23.10
CA TYR A 451 36.77 -6.30 22.85
C TYR A 451 36.05 -7.65 22.89
N LYS A 452 35.14 -7.86 23.85
CA LYS A 452 34.29 -9.07 23.92
C LYS A 452 33.40 -9.19 22.68
N THR A 453 32.77 -8.09 22.27
CA THR A 453 31.95 -8.03 21.06
C THR A 453 32.78 -8.31 19.81
N LEU A 454 33.94 -7.66 19.63
CA LEU A 454 34.83 -7.89 18.49
C LEU A 454 35.32 -9.33 18.44
N ARG A 455 35.67 -9.93 19.57
CA ARG A 455 36.10 -11.34 19.64
C ARG A 455 34.98 -12.29 19.25
N LYS A 456 33.75 -12.06 19.72
CA LYS A 456 32.57 -12.85 19.36
C LYS A 456 32.25 -12.74 17.87
N ILE A 457 32.28 -11.52 17.34
CA ILE A 457 32.08 -11.20 15.92
C ILE A 457 33.17 -11.85 15.04
N ARG A 458 34.46 -11.72 15.41
CA ARG A 458 35.57 -12.36 14.68
C ARG A 458 35.43 -13.87 14.64
N HIS A 459 35.18 -14.49 15.80
CA HIS A 459 34.99 -15.93 15.87
C HIS A 459 33.83 -16.40 14.99
N PHE A 460 32.72 -15.66 15.00
CA PHE A 460 31.57 -15.93 14.15
C PHE A 460 31.87 -15.73 12.66
N SER A 461 32.62 -14.68 12.30
CA SER A 461 33.07 -14.44 10.93
C SER A 461 34.02 -15.54 10.44
N ASP A 462 34.98 -15.95 11.27
CA ASP A 462 35.90 -17.04 10.95
C ASP A 462 35.15 -18.35 10.73
N MET A 463 34.09 -18.62 11.50
CA MET A 463 33.20 -19.77 11.28
C MET A 463 32.43 -19.70 9.95
N LEU A 464 32.07 -18.50 9.49
CA LEU A 464 31.37 -18.29 8.21
C LEU A 464 32.29 -18.37 7.00
N THR A 465 33.59 -18.11 7.18
CA THR A 465 34.60 -18.08 6.10
C THR A 465 35.58 -19.26 6.12
N ALA A 466 35.46 -20.17 7.09
CA ALA A 466 36.23 -21.41 7.11
C ALA A 466 35.81 -22.33 5.94
N PRO A 467 36.77 -22.93 5.20
CA PRO A 467 36.50 -23.72 4.01
C PRO A 467 35.73 -25.01 4.25
#